data_AF-A0A099KSR3-F1
#
_entry.id   AF-A0A099KSR3-F1
#
_cell.length_a   1.000
_cell.length_b   1.000
_cell.length_c   1.000
_cell.angle_alpha   90.00
_cell.angle_beta   90.00
_cell.angle_gamma   90.00
#
_symmetry.space_group_name_H-M   'P 1'
#
loop_
_entity.id
_entity.type
_entity.pdbx_description
1 polymer ?
#
loop_
_entity_poly.entity_id
_entity_poly.type
_entity_poly.pdbx_seq_one_letter_code
_entity_poly.pdbx_strand_id
1 'polypeptide(L)'
;MIRKITLYFTLVLSSSLMAYDDDDIWLSCAIDKDKITQNYTTHLKDLQKLAIEAAPVLCKHALQLVDEDVEAIKNTVYPFAKQARKAMLETFPDKDFSGALKFSDAWRDQVFNFQEDSDYLNIVHFIEHDDPDDSKDTLTFQLPPYETNFSQLTLTSKMKNICKKVPGVTKCELAGDSLNNAIKPAFIPYQKVILEDNGKKLGKLQNQWSSFMKESRYQFPWEVWATTIWYRDKLNGTALVGPPEAQVIFLHPSLVLEHLNDANKGDRDDVSLGFEWIGANWWKTGLGLSFTSVYKDRDDISTVGTGFTVHIKSKYSVGWVKRSDGNDSFFFNIDLGEWFFDAKEKYKKYQKYF
;
A
#
# COMPACT_ATOMS: atom_id res chain seq x y z
N MET A 1 30.68 19.48 34.36
CA MET A 1 29.26 19.07 34.18
C MET A 1 28.85 18.95 32.71
N ILE A 2 29.31 19.85 31.83
CA ILE A 2 28.93 19.91 30.39
C ILE A 2 29.35 18.67 29.57
N ARG A 3 30.45 17.98 29.91
CA ARG A 3 30.89 16.75 29.19
C ARG A 3 30.06 15.49 29.44
N LYS A 4 29.23 15.43 30.49
CA LYS A 4 28.37 14.25 30.76
C LYS A 4 27.01 14.33 30.06
N ILE A 5 26.55 15.53 29.68
CA ILE A 5 25.26 15.73 29.01
C ILE A 5 25.34 15.37 27.52
N THR A 6 26.49 15.59 26.88
CA THR A 6 26.71 15.25 25.45
C THR A 6 26.65 13.74 25.19
N LEU A 7 27.07 12.91 26.16
CA LEU A 7 27.13 11.45 25.98
C LEU A 7 25.74 10.79 25.99
N TYR A 8 24.79 11.32 26.78
CA TYR A 8 23.42 10.81 26.84
C TYR A 8 22.59 11.20 25.60
N PHE A 9 22.88 12.34 24.97
CA PHE A 9 22.17 12.77 23.76
C PHE A 9 22.46 11.88 22.55
N THR A 10 23.71 11.41 22.40
CA THR A 10 24.07 10.45 21.34
C THR A 10 23.44 9.07 21.54
N LEU A 11 23.23 8.63 22.78
CA LEU A 11 22.73 7.29 23.08
C LEU A 11 21.22 7.13 22.81
N VAL A 12 20.44 8.20 23.01
CA VAL A 12 18.98 8.19 22.77
C VAL A 12 18.65 8.27 21.28
N LEU A 13 19.49 8.93 20.47
CA LEU A 13 19.33 9.02 19.01
C LEU A 13 19.67 7.70 18.29
N SER A 14 20.49 6.83 18.88
CA SER A 14 20.85 5.53 18.29
C SER A 14 19.86 4.40 18.58
N SER A 15 19.03 4.51 19.63
CA SER A 15 18.08 3.46 20.02
C SER A 15 16.73 3.51 19.30
N SER A 16 16.40 4.60 18.61
CA SER A 16 15.12 4.78 17.90
C SER A 16 15.13 4.30 16.44
N LEU A 17 16.29 3.85 15.92
CA LEU A 17 16.43 3.29 14.56
C LEU A 17 16.11 1.79 14.47
N MET A 18 15.73 1.13 15.58
CA MET A 18 15.53 -0.32 15.65
C MET A 18 14.11 -0.66 16.13
N ALA A 19 13.10 -0.09 15.47
CA ALA A 19 11.76 -0.66 15.46
C ALA A 19 11.39 -0.97 14.01
N TYR A 20 12.25 -1.78 13.37
CA TYR A 20 11.90 -2.51 12.16
C TYR A 20 10.90 -3.57 12.62
N ASP A 21 9.63 -3.31 12.33
CA ASP A 21 8.50 -4.14 12.68
C ASP A 21 8.54 -5.40 11.79
N ASP A 22 9.36 -6.34 12.21
CA ASP A 22 9.75 -7.60 11.56
C ASP A 22 8.63 -8.65 11.67
N ASP A 23 7.43 -8.27 11.23
CA ASP A 23 6.39 -9.25 10.92
C ASP A 23 6.77 -9.89 9.58
N ASP A 24 7.59 -10.95 9.64
CA ASP A 24 7.93 -11.79 8.48
C ASP A 24 6.65 -12.22 7.75
N ILE A 25 6.37 -11.61 6.61
CA ILE A 25 5.26 -12.00 5.74
C ILE A 25 5.68 -13.28 5.02
N TRP A 26 5.26 -14.43 5.54
CA TRP A 26 5.47 -15.72 4.88
C TRP A 26 4.58 -15.84 3.65
N LEU A 27 5.20 -15.81 2.46
CA LEU A 27 4.53 -16.01 1.18
C LEU A 27 4.36 -17.52 0.92
N SER A 28 3.12 -17.97 0.67
CA SER A 28 2.83 -19.37 0.38
C SER A 28 2.14 -19.55 -0.97
N CYS A 29 2.80 -20.26 -1.87
CA CYS A 29 2.24 -20.70 -3.15
C CYS A 29 1.52 -22.06 -3.07
N ALA A 30 1.17 -22.53 -1.87
CA ALA A 30 0.51 -23.82 -1.68
C ALA A 30 -0.95 -23.79 -2.15
N ILE A 31 -1.39 -24.92 -2.73
CA ILE A 31 -2.78 -25.16 -3.11
C ILE A 31 -3.42 -26.23 -2.23
N ASP A 32 -4.64 -25.94 -1.76
CA ASP A 32 -5.58 -26.94 -1.26
C ASP A 32 -6.34 -27.57 -2.44
N LYS A 33 -5.87 -28.74 -2.89
CA LYS A 33 -6.37 -29.41 -4.11
C LYS A 33 -7.84 -29.79 -3.98
N ASP A 34 -8.28 -30.18 -2.80
CA ASP A 34 -9.65 -30.62 -2.55
C ASP A 34 -10.60 -29.42 -2.64
N LYS A 35 -10.24 -28.31 -1.99
CA LYS A 35 -10.99 -27.06 -2.07
C LYS A 35 -11.07 -26.52 -3.50
N ILE A 36 -9.98 -26.60 -4.28
CA ILE A 36 -10.02 -26.20 -5.70
C ILE A 36 -11.00 -27.07 -6.49
N THR A 37 -10.92 -28.39 -6.34
CA THR A 37 -11.75 -29.32 -7.12
C THR A 37 -13.24 -29.17 -6.78
N GLN A 38 -13.56 -28.81 -5.53
CA GLN A 38 -14.92 -28.50 -5.07
C GLN A 38 -15.44 -27.15 -5.59
N ASN A 39 -14.61 -26.10 -5.53
CA ASN A 39 -15.04 -24.74 -5.87
C ASN A 39 -15.05 -24.45 -7.39
N TYR A 40 -14.27 -25.20 -8.18
CA TYR A 40 -14.13 -24.99 -9.62
C TYR A 40 -14.55 -26.26 -10.36
N THR A 41 -15.85 -26.53 -10.42
CA THR A 41 -16.35 -27.72 -11.11
C THR A 41 -16.17 -27.59 -12.62
N THR A 42 -15.64 -28.64 -13.25
CA THR A 42 -15.38 -28.71 -14.68
C THR A 42 -15.41 -30.16 -15.16
N HIS A 43 -15.78 -30.37 -16.43
CA HIS A 43 -15.67 -31.67 -17.10
C HIS A 43 -14.24 -31.93 -17.62
N LEU A 44 -13.41 -30.90 -17.73
CA LEU A 44 -12.01 -30.98 -18.21
C LEU A 44 -11.06 -31.33 -17.07
N LYS A 45 -11.28 -32.49 -16.42
CA LYS A 45 -10.54 -32.90 -15.22
C LYS A 45 -9.03 -33.03 -15.43
N ASP A 46 -8.61 -33.51 -16.59
CA ASP A 46 -7.18 -33.63 -16.91
C ASP A 46 -6.51 -32.25 -17.04
N LEU A 47 -7.20 -31.29 -17.64
CA LEU A 47 -6.69 -29.92 -17.74
C LEU A 47 -6.64 -29.26 -16.36
N GLN A 48 -7.68 -29.42 -15.54
CA GLN A 48 -7.70 -28.91 -14.17
C GLN A 48 -6.57 -29.49 -13.33
N LYS A 49 -6.25 -30.77 -13.49
CA LYS A 49 -5.12 -31.41 -12.82
C LYS A 49 -3.80 -30.74 -13.20
N LEU A 50 -3.55 -30.55 -14.50
CA LEU A 50 -2.36 -29.83 -14.99
C LEU A 50 -2.30 -28.39 -14.48
N ALA A 51 -3.44 -27.70 -14.41
CA ALA A 51 -3.52 -26.35 -13.86
C ALA A 51 -3.09 -26.30 -12.38
N ILE A 52 -3.59 -27.24 -11.57
CA ILE A 52 -3.22 -27.38 -10.15
C ILE A 52 -1.72 -27.68 -10.00
N GLU A 53 -1.14 -28.50 -10.89
CA GLU A 53 0.29 -28.83 -10.90
C GLU A 53 1.16 -27.64 -11.31
N ALA A 54 0.72 -26.84 -12.29
CA ALA A 54 1.41 -25.64 -12.76
C ALA A 54 1.38 -24.49 -11.76
N ALA A 55 0.35 -24.40 -10.94
CA ALA A 55 0.12 -23.24 -10.08
C ALA A 55 1.23 -22.86 -9.09
N PRO A 56 1.83 -23.79 -8.31
CA PRO A 56 2.91 -23.42 -7.40
C PRO A 56 4.16 -22.93 -8.15
N VAL A 57 4.42 -23.47 -9.35
CA VAL A 57 5.55 -23.08 -10.21
C VAL A 57 5.31 -21.68 -10.78
N LEU A 58 4.12 -21.43 -11.35
CA LEU A 58 3.75 -20.10 -11.84
C LEU A 58 3.82 -19.03 -10.75
N CYS A 59 3.33 -19.34 -9.55
CA CYS A 59 3.34 -18.44 -8.41
C CYS A 59 4.76 -18.08 -7.95
N LYS A 60 5.63 -19.08 -7.77
CA LYS A 60 7.01 -18.85 -7.33
C LYS A 60 7.82 -18.06 -8.37
N HIS A 61 7.67 -18.40 -9.65
CA HIS A 61 8.32 -17.68 -10.73
C HIS A 61 7.86 -16.21 -10.79
N ALA A 62 6.55 -15.97 -10.76
CA ALA A 62 5.99 -14.62 -10.82
C ALA A 62 6.44 -13.72 -9.67
N LEU A 63 6.64 -14.32 -8.49
CA LEU A 63 7.07 -13.64 -7.28
C LEU A 63 8.60 -13.61 -7.12
N GLN A 64 9.35 -14.16 -8.08
CA GLN A 64 10.81 -14.24 -8.04
C GLN A 64 11.35 -14.85 -6.73
N LEU A 65 10.62 -15.81 -6.13
CA LEU A 65 10.96 -16.36 -4.81
C LEU A 65 12.13 -17.33 -4.83
N VAL A 66 12.48 -17.81 -6.01
CA VAL A 66 13.53 -18.78 -6.28
C VAL A 66 14.08 -18.48 -7.66
N ASP A 67 15.38 -18.68 -7.84
CA ASP A 67 15.99 -18.87 -9.15
C ASP A 67 15.48 -20.21 -9.71
N GLU A 68 14.19 -20.27 -10.01
CA GLU A 68 13.54 -21.46 -10.52
C GLU A 68 14.18 -21.77 -11.87
N ASP A 69 14.63 -23.01 -11.99
CA ASP A 69 15.16 -23.52 -13.24
C ASP A 69 14.08 -23.30 -14.31
N VAL A 70 14.42 -22.50 -15.32
CA VAL A 70 13.60 -22.25 -16.52
C VAL A 70 13.04 -23.57 -17.06
N GLU A 71 13.81 -24.64 -16.93
CA GLU A 71 13.42 -25.99 -17.33
C GLU A 71 12.26 -26.56 -16.48
N ALA A 72 12.21 -26.29 -15.18
CA ALA A 72 11.10 -26.72 -14.31
C ALA A 72 9.78 -26.03 -14.68
N ILE A 73 9.85 -24.75 -15.07
CA ILE A 73 8.70 -24.00 -15.57
C ILE A 73 8.24 -24.60 -16.90
N LYS A 74 9.15 -24.78 -17.86
CA LYS A 74 8.83 -25.40 -19.16
C LYS A 74 8.18 -26.77 -19.00
N ASN A 75 8.74 -27.63 -18.14
CA ASN A 75 8.26 -28.99 -17.93
C ASN A 75 6.87 -29.06 -17.29
N THR A 76 6.43 -28.02 -16.59
CA THR A 76 5.12 -27.99 -15.91
C THR A 76 4.10 -27.14 -16.66
N VAL A 77 4.49 -25.93 -17.05
CA VAL A 77 3.62 -24.91 -17.65
C VAL A 77 3.36 -25.19 -19.12
N TYR A 78 4.33 -25.70 -19.89
CA TYR A 78 4.10 -25.95 -21.31
C TYR A 78 3.07 -27.06 -21.58
N PRO A 79 3.10 -28.21 -20.88
CA PRO A 79 2.03 -29.21 -20.99
C PRO A 79 0.66 -28.65 -20.65
N PHE A 80 0.56 -27.87 -19.56
CA PHE A 80 -0.67 -27.18 -19.17
C PHE A 80 -1.20 -26.27 -20.29
N ALA A 81 -0.37 -25.37 -20.82
CA ALA A 81 -0.78 -24.43 -21.87
C ALA A 81 -1.16 -25.14 -23.18
N LYS A 82 -0.42 -26.20 -23.58
CA LYS A 82 -0.78 -27.03 -24.74
C LYS A 82 -2.14 -27.71 -24.56
N GLN A 83 -2.40 -28.27 -23.38
CA GLN A 83 -3.67 -28.93 -23.08
C GLN A 83 -4.83 -27.92 -23.00
N ALA A 84 -4.60 -26.74 -22.42
CA ALA A 84 -5.58 -25.65 -22.37
C ALA A 84 -5.96 -25.18 -23.78
N ARG A 85 -4.97 -24.93 -24.65
CA ARG A 85 -5.22 -24.60 -26.07
C ARG A 85 -6.05 -25.69 -26.77
N LYS A 86 -5.72 -26.96 -26.56
CA LYS A 86 -6.48 -28.08 -27.12
C LYS A 86 -7.94 -28.04 -26.63
N ALA A 87 -8.15 -27.89 -25.32
CA ALA A 87 -9.48 -27.81 -24.73
C ALA A 87 -10.30 -26.60 -25.22
N MET A 88 -9.65 -25.45 -25.42
CA MET A 88 -10.26 -24.26 -26.04
C MET A 88 -10.81 -24.57 -27.43
N LEU A 89 -10.04 -25.26 -28.28
CA LEU A 89 -10.44 -25.60 -29.64
C LEU A 89 -11.44 -26.74 -29.74
N GLU A 90 -11.46 -27.64 -28.74
CA GLU A 90 -12.49 -28.67 -28.62
C GLU A 90 -13.83 -28.07 -28.18
N THR A 91 -13.79 -27.08 -27.28
CA THR A 91 -14.96 -26.39 -26.75
C THR A 91 -15.51 -25.37 -27.76
N PHE A 92 -14.62 -24.63 -28.42
CA PHE A 92 -14.93 -23.60 -29.42
C PHE A 92 -14.14 -23.85 -30.71
N PRO A 93 -14.58 -24.78 -31.59
CA PRO A 93 -13.86 -25.09 -32.82
C PRO A 93 -13.80 -23.88 -33.77
N ASP A 94 -12.61 -23.54 -34.28
CA ASP A 94 -12.40 -22.32 -35.09
C ASP A 94 -13.28 -22.25 -36.35
N LYS A 95 -13.57 -23.41 -36.97
CA LYS A 95 -14.48 -23.52 -38.13
C LYS A 95 -15.90 -23.00 -37.83
N ASP A 96 -16.30 -23.00 -36.57
CA ASP A 96 -17.61 -22.58 -36.09
C ASP A 96 -17.52 -21.30 -35.25
N PHE A 97 -16.39 -21.05 -34.58
CA PHE A 97 -16.11 -19.88 -33.75
C PHE A 97 -14.88 -19.16 -34.33
N SER A 98 -15.09 -18.38 -35.40
CA SER A 98 -14.01 -17.69 -36.12
C SER A 98 -13.11 -16.90 -35.16
N GLY A 99 -11.81 -17.19 -35.18
CA GLY A 99 -10.81 -16.52 -34.35
C GLY A 99 -10.45 -17.30 -33.09
N ALA A 100 -11.15 -18.40 -32.76
CA ALA A 100 -10.80 -19.26 -31.63
C ALA A 100 -9.38 -19.85 -31.77
N LEU A 101 -8.95 -20.22 -32.98
CA LEU A 101 -7.58 -20.67 -33.24
C LEU A 101 -6.57 -19.59 -32.88
N LYS A 102 -6.70 -18.41 -33.51
CA LYS A 102 -5.82 -17.26 -33.29
C LYS A 102 -5.76 -16.88 -31.82
N PHE A 103 -6.91 -16.84 -31.14
CA PHE A 103 -7.00 -16.54 -29.71
C PHE A 103 -6.28 -17.59 -28.85
N SER A 104 -6.54 -18.88 -29.08
CA SER A 104 -5.93 -19.97 -28.32
C SER A 104 -4.41 -20.07 -28.55
N ASP A 105 -3.93 -19.74 -29.75
CA ASP A 105 -2.51 -19.62 -30.07
C ASP A 105 -1.89 -18.42 -29.34
N ALA A 106 -2.53 -17.25 -29.39
CA ALA A 106 -2.04 -16.05 -28.71
C ALA A 106 -1.90 -16.26 -27.19
N TRP A 107 -2.90 -16.85 -26.53
CA TRP A 107 -2.80 -17.14 -25.09
C TRP A 107 -1.73 -18.19 -24.79
N ARG A 108 -1.61 -19.26 -25.60
CA ARG A 108 -0.53 -20.24 -25.42
C ARG A 108 0.83 -19.56 -25.52
N ASP A 109 1.01 -18.70 -26.52
CA ASP A 109 2.28 -18.04 -26.79
C ASP A 109 2.64 -17.03 -25.68
N GLN A 110 1.66 -16.30 -25.14
CA GLN A 110 1.85 -15.52 -23.91
C GLN A 110 2.35 -16.40 -22.76
N VAL A 111 1.76 -17.58 -22.56
CA VAL A 111 2.21 -18.51 -21.51
C VAL A 111 3.61 -19.10 -21.79
N PHE A 112 3.98 -19.28 -23.05
CA PHE A 112 5.30 -19.77 -23.44
C PHE A 112 6.40 -18.72 -23.27
N ASN A 113 6.05 -17.45 -23.45
CA ASN A 113 6.94 -16.30 -23.36
C ASN A 113 7.03 -15.72 -21.93
N PHE A 114 6.85 -16.56 -20.91
CA PHE A 114 6.86 -16.17 -19.49
C PHE A 114 8.13 -15.44 -19.01
N GLN A 115 9.20 -15.45 -19.81
CA GLN A 115 10.47 -14.77 -19.52
C GLN A 115 10.51 -13.33 -20.03
N GLU A 116 9.67 -12.98 -21.01
CA GLU A 116 9.73 -11.70 -21.71
C GLU A 116 8.85 -10.64 -21.02
N ASP A 117 7.68 -11.05 -20.52
CA ASP A 117 6.73 -10.17 -19.83
C ASP A 117 5.91 -10.92 -18.77
N SER A 118 5.08 -10.19 -18.03
CA SER A 118 4.17 -10.73 -17.03
C SER A 118 2.80 -11.12 -17.58
N ASP A 119 2.57 -11.03 -18.90
CA ASP A 119 1.24 -11.24 -19.49
C ASP A 119 0.80 -12.70 -19.40
N TYR A 120 1.73 -13.64 -19.24
CA TYR A 120 1.44 -15.05 -18.98
C TYR A 120 0.58 -15.29 -17.73
N LEU A 121 0.50 -14.32 -16.81
CA LEU A 121 -0.28 -14.40 -15.57
C LEU A 121 -1.76 -14.05 -15.76
N ASN A 122 -2.12 -13.59 -16.96
CA ASN A 122 -3.47 -13.20 -17.29
C ASN A 122 -4.33 -14.40 -17.65
N ILE A 123 -5.50 -14.49 -17.00
CA ILE A 123 -6.48 -15.53 -17.27
C ILE A 123 -7.28 -15.13 -18.51
N VAL A 124 -7.55 -16.11 -19.39
CA VAL A 124 -8.52 -15.96 -20.47
C VAL A 124 -9.93 -15.83 -19.92
N HIS A 125 -10.73 -14.96 -20.53
CA HIS A 125 -12.14 -14.84 -20.21
C HIS A 125 -13.00 -15.19 -21.43
N PHE A 126 -14.05 -15.97 -21.18
CA PHE A 126 -15.11 -16.28 -22.12
C PHE A 126 -16.39 -15.74 -21.50
N ILE A 127 -17.00 -14.74 -22.11
CA ILE A 127 -18.15 -14.02 -21.54
C ILE A 127 -19.29 -14.11 -22.55
N GLU A 128 -20.41 -14.72 -22.15
CA GLU A 128 -21.67 -14.61 -22.89
C GLU A 128 -22.40 -13.35 -22.40
N HIS A 129 -22.82 -12.50 -23.34
CA HIS A 129 -23.71 -11.38 -23.07
C HIS A 129 -25.09 -11.75 -23.59
N ASP A 130 -26.02 -12.01 -22.67
CA ASP A 130 -27.45 -12.19 -22.96
C ASP A 130 -28.07 -10.79 -23.18
N ASP A 131 -28.62 -10.56 -24.38
CA ASP A 131 -29.40 -9.35 -24.67
C ASP A 131 -30.89 -9.64 -24.36
N PRO A 132 -31.47 -9.01 -23.32
CA PRO A 132 -32.85 -9.25 -22.93
C PRO A 132 -33.88 -8.82 -24.00
N ASP A 133 -33.50 -7.96 -24.94
CA ASP A 133 -34.38 -7.43 -25.99
C ASP A 133 -34.33 -8.24 -27.31
N ASP A 134 -33.91 -9.51 -27.24
CA ASP A 134 -33.90 -10.48 -28.36
C ASP A 134 -32.94 -10.12 -29.51
N SER A 135 -32.00 -9.19 -29.25
CA SER A 135 -31.07 -8.68 -30.26
C SER A 135 -29.66 -9.30 -30.15
N LYS A 136 -29.63 -10.64 -30.21
CA LYS A 136 -28.45 -11.51 -30.42
C LYS A 136 -27.53 -11.69 -29.21
N ASP A 137 -27.60 -12.87 -28.60
CA ASP A 137 -26.56 -13.36 -27.67
C ASP A 137 -25.17 -13.27 -28.31
N THR A 138 -24.20 -12.73 -27.58
CA THR A 138 -22.82 -12.64 -28.06
C THR A 138 -21.86 -13.37 -27.13
N LEU A 139 -20.80 -13.96 -27.68
CA LEU A 139 -19.71 -14.57 -26.96
C LEU A 139 -18.43 -13.77 -27.21
N THR A 140 -17.81 -13.30 -26.13
CA THR A 140 -16.56 -12.55 -26.16
C THR A 140 -15.42 -13.43 -25.67
N PHE A 141 -14.39 -13.58 -26.50
CA PHE A 141 -13.07 -14.09 -26.11
C PHE A 141 -12.21 -12.90 -25.74
N GLN A 142 -11.67 -12.87 -24.52
CA GLN A 142 -10.87 -11.75 -24.05
C GLN A 142 -9.54 -12.21 -23.47
N LEU A 143 -8.47 -11.62 -23.99
CA LEU A 143 -7.10 -11.82 -23.56
C LEU A 143 -6.56 -10.47 -23.05
N PRO A 144 -6.17 -10.35 -21.77
CA PRO A 144 -5.58 -9.12 -21.28
C PRO A 144 -4.25 -8.78 -21.99
N PRO A 145 -3.85 -7.50 -22.08
CA PRO A 145 -4.58 -6.32 -21.59
C PRO A 145 -5.82 -6.01 -22.45
N TYR A 146 -6.92 -5.73 -21.74
CA TYR A 146 -8.32 -5.87 -22.15
C TYR A 146 -8.81 -5.07 -23.38
N GLU A 147 -7.95 -4.26 -24.02
CA GLU A 147 -8.35 -3.34 -25.09
C GLU A 147 -7.86 -3.74 -26.50
N THR A 148 -6.86 -4.61 -26.62
CA THR A 148 -6.25 -4.92 -27.94
C THR A 148 -6.58 -6.31 -28.46
N ASN A 149 -6.95 -7.26 -27.58
CA ASN A 149 -7.08 -8.68 -27.93
C ASN A 149 -8.43 -9.27 -27.49
N PHE A 150 -9.52 -8.76 -28.06
CA PHE A 150 -10.84 -9.37 -27.89
C PHE A 150 -11.48 -9.74 -29.24
N SER A 151 -12.27 -10.80 -29.23
CA SER A 151 -13.09 -11.23 -30.36
C SER A 151 -14.51 -11.44 -29.87
N GLN A 152 -15.45 -10.64 -30.39
CA GLN A 152 -16.87 -10.77 -30.09
C GLN A 152 -17.59 -11.44 -31.25
N LEU A 153 -18.34 -12.50 -30.96
CA LEU A 153 -19.08 -13.28 -31.94
C LEU A 153 -20.57 -13.28 -31.60
N THR A 154 -21.42 -13.00 -32.57
CA THR A 154 -22.86 -13.28 -32.44
C THR A 154 -23.11 -14.78 -32.49
N LEU A 155 -23.78 -15.32 -31.47
CA LEU A 155 -24.05 -16.75 -31.34
C LEU A 155 -25.19 -17.19 -32.27
N THR A 156 -24.83 -17.98 -33.29
CA THR A 156 -25.80 -18.66 -34.15
C THR A 156 -26.38 -19.91 -33.48
N SER A 157 -27.54 -20.39 -33.96
CA SER A 157 -28.11 -21.67 -33.48
C SER A 157 -27.14 -22.85 -33.62
N LYS A 158 -26.29 -22.83 -34.65
CA LYS A 158 -25.24 -23.84 -34.86
C LYS A 158 -24.19 -23.80 -33.74
N MET A 159 -23.69 -22.61 -33.41
CA MET A 159 -22.73 -22.41 -32.31
C MET A 159 -23.32 -22.83 -30.97
N LYS A 160 -24.56 -22.44 -30.67
CA LYS A 160 -25.27 -22.86 -29.44
C LYS A 160 -25.38 -24.38 -29.33
N ASN A 161 -25.66 -25.07 -30.44
CA ASN A 161 -25.71 -26.53 -30.49
C ASN A 161 -24.33 -27.19 -30.32
N ILE A 162 -23.25 -26.52 -30.69
CA ILE A 162 -21.88 -27.01 -30.45
C ILE A 162 -21.54 -26.91 -28.96
N CYS A 163 -21.83 -25.77 -28.31
CA CYS A 163 -21.64 -25.60 -26.87
C CYS A 163 -22.36 -26.69 -26.05
N LYS A 164 -23.58 -27.08 -26.46
CA LYS A 164 -24.36 -28.15 -25.81
C LYS A 164 -23.75 -29.56 -25.93
N LYS A 165 -22.72 -29.76 -26.78
CA LYS A 165 -21.97 -31.03 -26.84
C LYS A 165 -20.98 -31.16 -25.69
N VAL A 166 -20.69 -30.06 -25.00
CA VAL A 166 -19.86 -30.07 -23.81
C VAL A 166 -20.61 -30.79 -22.68
N PRO A 167 -20.02 -31.80 -22.02
CA PRO A 167 -20.70 -32.55 -20.97
C PRO A 167 -21.23 -31.66 -19.84
N GLY A 168 -22.53 -31.77 -19.54
CA GLY A 168 -23.18 -31.05 -18.45
C GLY A 168 -23.54 -29.59 -18.76
N VAL A 169 -23.44 -29.16 -20.02
CA VAL A 169 -23.62 -27.77 -20.44
C VAL A 169 -24.89 -27.57 -21.28
N THR A 170 -25.65 -26.52 -20.97
CA THR A 170 -26.90 -26.16 -21.69
C THR A 170 -26.80 -24.86 -22.51
N LYS A 171 -25.84 -23.98 -22.19
CA LYS A 171 -25.58 -22.68 -22.82
C LYS A 171 -24.08 -22.48 -23.10
N CYS A 172 -23.69 -21.52 -23.94
CA CYS A 172 -22.27 -21.29 -24.26
C CYS A 172 -21.49 -20.70 -23.08
N GLU A 173 -22.14 -19.91 -22.22
CA GLU A 173 -21.62 -19.38 -20.95
C GLU A 173 -21.07 -20.51 -20.10
N LEU A 174 -21.87 -21.55 -19.87
CA LEU A 174 -21.48 -22.71 -19.06
C LEU A 174 -20.33 -23.52 -19.69
N ALA A 175 -20.20 -23.53 -21.02
CA ALA A 175 -19.03 -24.11 -21.68
C ALA A 175 -17.76 -23.29 -21.39
N GLY A 176 -17.88 -21.96 -21.49
CA GLY A 176 -16.83 -21.01 -21.12
C GLY A 176 -16.43 -21.12 -19.66
N ASP A 177 -17.40 -21.22 -18.75
CA ASP A 177 -17.18 -21.42 -17.31
C ASP A 177 -16.48 -22.74 -17.02
N SER A 178 -16.88 -23.83 -17.69
CA SER A 178 -16.23 -25.12 -17.50
C SER A 178 -14.76 -25.06 -17.90
N LEU A 179 -14.44 -24.35 -18.98
CA LEU A 179 -13.07 -24.12 -19.44
C LEU A 179 -12.30 -23.20 -18.49
N ASN A 180 -12.91 -22.10 -18.05
CA ASN A 180 -12.34 -21.19 -17.05
C ASN A 180 -12.03 -21.92 -15.73
N ASN A 181 -12.95 -22.75 -15.24
CA ASN A 181 -12.77 -23.54 -14.02
C ASN A 181 -11.67 -24.59 -14.14
N ALA A 182 -11.32 -25.01 -15.36
CA ALA A 182 -10.18 -25.89 -15.61
C ALA A 182 -8.85 -25.13 -15.66
N ILE A 183 -8.83 -23.88 -16.14
CA ILE A 183 -7.61 -23.07 -16.34
C ILE A 183 -7.26 -22.25 -15.09
N LYS A 184 -8.26 -21.60 -14.49
CA LYS A 184 -8.13 -20.66 -13.36
C LYS A 184 -7.31 -21.20 -12.17
N PRO A 185 -7.37 -22.48 -11.79
CA PRO A 185 -6.54 -23.02 -10.71
C PRO A 185 -5.04 -22.73 -10.82
N ALA A 186 -4.49 -22.62 -12.04
CA ALA A 186 -3.09 -22.30 -12.29
C ALA A 186 -2.66 -20.92 -11.74
N PHE A 187 -3.61 -20.00 -11.57
CA PHE A 187 -3.32 -18.59 -11.25
C PHE A 187 -3.75 -18.20 -9.83
N ILE A 188 -4.51 -19.05 -9.14
CA ILE A 188 -5.06 -18.75 -7.82
C ILE A 188 -3.98 -18.44 -6.79
N PRO A 189 -2.88 -19.21 -6.64
CA PRO A 189 -1.88 -18.93 -5.61
C PRO A 189 -1.21 -17.58 -5.83
N TYR A 190 -0.84 -17.28 -7.08
CA TYR A 190 -0.26 -15.98 -7.44
C TYR A 190 -1.22 -14.83 -7.13
N GLN A 191 -2.46 -14.92 -7.62
CA GLN A 191 -3.48 -13.90 -7.36
C GLN A 191 -3.75 -13.74 -5.87
N LYS A 192 -3.81 -14.84 -5.12
CA LYS A 192 -4.00 -14.82 -3.68
C LYS A 192 -2.84 -14.12 -2.99
N VAL A 193 -1.59 -14.47 -3.29
CA VAL A 193 -0.42 -13.82 -2.69
C VAL A 193 -0.38 -12.33 -3.02
N ILE A 194 -0.53 -11.97 -4.30
CA ILE A 194 -0.54 -10.56 -4.72
C ILE A 194 -1.70 -9.79 -4.08
N LEU A 195 -2.93 -10.31 -4.10
CA LEU A 195 -4.09 -9.59 -3.59
C LEU A 195 -4.13 -9.56 -2.05
N GLU A 196 -3.87 -10.68 -1.38
CA GLU A 196 -3.88 -10.74 0.08
C GLU A 196 -2.71 -9.96 0.66
N ASP A 197 -1.50 -10.09 0.11
CA ASP A 197 -0.33 -9.41 0.70
C ASP A 197 -0.25 -7.95 0.28
N ASN A 198 -0.65 -7.57 -0.94
CA ASN A 198 -0.86 -6.15 -1.24
C ASN A 198 -2.00 -5.58 -0.40
N GLY A 199 -3.08 -6.33 -0.18
CA GLY A 199 -4.17 -5.95 0.71
C GLY A 199 -3.69 -5.71 2.15
N LYS A 200 -2.87 -6.60 2.71
CA LYS A 200 -2.26 -6.44 4.04
C LYS A 200 -1.29 -5.26 4.07
N LYS A 201 -0.41 -5.11 3.06
CA LYS A 201 0.54 -3.98 2.97
C LYS A 201 -0.21 -2.65 2.87
N LEU A 202 -1.23 -2.56 2.03
CA LEU A 202 -2.11 -1.40 1.91
C LEU A 202 -2.83 -1.12 3.23
N GLY A 203 -3.37 -2.16 3.89
CA GLY A 203 -3.99 -2.02 5.21
C GLY A 203 -3.01 -1.51 6.27
N LYS A 204 -1.78 -2.02 6.29
CA LYS A 204 -0.70 -1.54 7.19
C LYS A 204 -0.36 -0.09 6.89
N LEU A 205 -0.21 0.29 5.62
CA LEU A 205 0.03 1.68 5.20
C LEU A 205 -1.12 2.62 5.60
N GLN A 206 -2.37 2.21 5.37
CA GLN A 206 -3.56 2.97 5.77
C GLN A 206 -3.61 3.16 7.30
N ASN A 207 -3.34 2.09 8.06
CA ASN A 207 -3.28 2.16 9.52
C ASN A 207 -2.16 3.09 9.99
N GLN A 208 -0.97 3.02 9.39
CA GLN A 208 0.14 3.92 9.71
C GLN A 208 -0.21 5.38 9.46
N TRP A 209 -0.82 5.70 8.32
CA TRP A 209 -1.27 7.06 8.01
C TRP A 209 -2.40 7.52 8.94
N SER A 210 -3.33 6.64 9.30
CA SER A 210 -4.40 6.92 10.26
C SER A 210 -3.83 7.24 11.65
N SER A 211 -2.91 6.41 12.16
CA SER A 211 -2.19 6.66 13.41
C SER A 211 -1.39 7.94 13.35
N PHE A 212 -0.67 8.20 12.26
CA PHE A 212 0.05 9.46 12.06
C PHE A 212 -0.91 10.64 12.16
N MET A 213 -2.07 10.63 11.48
CA MET A 213 -3.01 11.75 11.55
C MET A 213 -3.53 11.99 12.98
N LYS A 214 -3.79 10.91 13.73
CA LYS A 214 -4.32 10.94 15.09
C LYS A 214 -3.30 11.31 16.17
N GLU A 215 -2.06 10.85 16.03
CA GLU A 215 -1.06 10.86 17.10
C GLU A 215 0.10 11.84 16.84
N SER A 216 0.32 12.26 15.60
CA SER A 216 1.33 13.25 15.28
C SER A 216 0.91 14.65 15.75
N ARG A 217 1.89 15.52 15.98
CA ARG A 217 1.65 16.93 16.33
C ARG A 217 1.02 17.67 15.14
N TYR A 218 0.27 18.73 15.41
CA TYR A 218 -0.10 19.66 14.36
C TYR A 218 1.16 20.28 13.70
N GLN A 219 1.12 20.49 12.38
CA GLN A 219 2.18 21.16 11.64
C GLN A 219 1.59 22.30 10.81
N PHE A 220 2.26 23.44 10.84
CA PHE A 220 1.96 24.54 9.93
C PHE A 220 2.35 24.18 8.48
N PRO A 221 1.78 24.86 7.47
CA PRO A 221 2.07 24.54 6.06
C PRO A 221 3.55 24.53 5.70
N TRP A 222 4.35 25.45 6.26
CA TRP A 222 5.79 25.51 6.04
C TRP A 222 6.55 24.37 6.74
N GLU A 223 6.04 23.85 7.86
CA GLU A 223 6.60 22.69 8.54
C GLU A 223 6.31 21.40 7.77
N VAL A 224 5.11 21.27 7.20
CA VAL A 224 4.78 20.18 6.27
C VAL A 224 5.72 20.22 5.07
N TRP A 225 5.91 21.40 4.47
CA TRP A 225 6.86 21.59 3.37
C TRP A 225 8.29 21.20 3.76
N ALA A 226 8.78 21.62 4.94
CA ALA A 226 10.10 21.26 5.43
C ALA A 226 10.24 19.74 5.66
N THR A 227 9.23 19.09 6.27
CA THR A 227 9.18 17.62 6.40
C THR A 227 9.22 16.94 5.04
N THR A 228 8.45 17.42 4.05
CA THR A 228 8.43 16.84 2.71
C THR A 228 9.79 16.95 2.02
N ILE A 229 10.49 18.08 2.15
CA ILE A 229 11.86 18.22 1.63
C ILE A 229 12.81 17.24 2.32
N TRP A 230 12.73 17.10 3.64
CA TRP A 230 13.59 16.18 4.39
C TRP A 230 13.37 14.71 3.96
N TYR A 231 12.12 14.34 3.71
CA TYR A 231 11.73 12.98 3.29
C TYR A 231 11.53 12.83 1.78
N ARG A 232 12.10 13.72 0.96
CA ARG A 232 11.88 13.76 -0.49
C ARG A 232 12.13 12.41 -1.17
N ASP A 233 13.22 11.74 -0.85
CA ASP A 233 13.60 10.47 -1.50
C ASP A 233 12.59 9.35 -1.19
N LYS A 234 12.04 9.36 0.02
CA LYS A 234 10.97 8.42 0.44
C LYS A 234 9.66 8.75 -0.26
N LEU A 235 9.31 10.04 -0.37
CA LEU A 235 8.00 10.50 -0.81
C LEU A 235 7.86 10.64 -2.34
N ASN A 236 8.95 10.83 -3.06
CA ASN A 236 8.95 10.98 -4.53
C ASN A 236 9.09 9.64 -5.28
N GLY A 237 9.10 8.50 -4.59
CA GLY A 237 9.18 7.19 -5.21
C GLY A 237 7.89 6.79 -5.94
N THR A 238 7.96 5.74 -6.76
CA THR A 238 6.78 5.13 -7.42
C THR A 238 5.99 4.20 -6.48
N ALA A 239 6.54 3.90 -5.30
CA ALA A 239 5.92 3.05 -4.30
C ALA A 239 5.01 3.84 -3.36
N LEU A 240 3.91 3.21 -2.93
CA LEU A 240 3.13 3.71 -1.81
C LEU A 240 3.96 3.60 -0.53
N VAL A 241 4.21 4.73 0.12
CA VAL A 241 5.02 4.80 1.34
C VAL A 241 4.21 5.22 2.56
N GLY A 242 4.66 4.76 3.72
CA GLY A 242 4.12 5.20 5.00
C GLY A 242 4.49 6.65 5.33
N PRO A 243 3.87 7.22 6.37
CA PRO A 243 4.15 8.59 6.82
C PRO A 243 5.64 8.82 7.17
N PRO A 244 6.09 10.08 7.23
CA PRO A 244 7.43 10.42 7.71
C PRO A 244 7.61 9.94 9.16
N GLU A 245 8.83 9.54 9.52
CA GLU A 245 9.11 9.00 10.86
C GLU A 245 9.21 10.09 11.92
N ALA A 246 9.63 11.29 11.51
CA ALA A 246 9.66 12.48 12.32
C ALA A 246 9.00 13.66 11.58
N GLN A 247 8.50 14.60 12.36
CA GLN A 247 7.96 15.87 11.87
C GLN A 247 9.00 16.96 12.10
N VAL A 248 9.34 17.72 11.06
CA VAL A 248 10.15 18.94 11.23
C VAL A 248 9.33 19.98 11.96
N ILE A 249 9.90 20.53 13.03
CA ILE A 249 9.41 21.76 13.63
C ILE A 249 10.25 22.89 13.05
N PHE A 250 9.59 23.87 12.45
CA PHE A 250 10.29 24.99 11.81
C PHE A 250 9.43 26.24 11.93
N LEU A 251 9.96 27.28 12.57
CA LEU A 251 9.26 28.56 12.75
C LEU A 251 7.84 28.36 13.32
N HIS A 252 7.75 27.69 14.47
CA HIS A 252 6.49 27.30 15.09
C HIS A 252 6.08 28.31 16.19
N PRO A 253 5.11 29.20 15.95
CA PRO A 253 4.61 30.10 16.98
C PRO A 253 3.67 29.35 17.94
N SER A 254 3.75 29.69 19.23
CA SER A 254 2.86 29.13 20.25
C SER A 254 2.53 30.12 21.37
N LEU A 255 1.51 29.81 22.17
CA LEU A 255 1.28 30.46 23.46
C LEU A 255 1.79 29.56 24.57
N VAL A 256 2.53 30.14 25.49
CA VAL A 256 3.11 29.40 26.61
C VAL A 256 2.69 30.01 27.93
N LEU A 257 2.39 29.16 28.91
CA LEU A 257 2.30 29.56 30.31
C LEU A 257 3.70 29.45 30.90
N GLU A 258 4.30 30.59 31.19
CA GLU A 258 5.65 30.70 31.69
C GLU A 258 5.66 30.96 33.19
N HIS A 259 6.40 30.14 33.93
CA HIS A 259 6.72 30.30 35.34
C HIS A 259 8.12 30.89 35.49
N LEU A 260 8.21 32.09 36.08
CA LEU A 260 9.45 32.74 36.45
C LEU A 260 9.71 32.56 37.94
N ASN A 261 10.91 32.06 38.25
CA ASN A 261 11.44 32.11 39.61
C ASN A 261 11.99 33.51 39.90
N ASP A 262 11.89 33.96 41.15
CA ASP A 262 12.61 35.14 41.66
C ASP A 262 12.34 36.47 40.92
N ALA A 263 11.14 36.64 40.34
CA ALA A 263 10.75 37.97 39.82
C ALA A 263 10.64 38.99 40.97
N ASN A 264 10.71 40.30 40.68
CA ASN A 264 10.73 41.41 41.67
C ASN A 264 9.61 41.39 42.74
N LYS A 265 8.56 40.56 42.60
CA LYS A 265 7.51 40.34 43.62
C LYS A 265 7.27 38.86 43.95
N GLY A 266 8.31 38.02 43.87
CA GLY A 266 8.20 36.56 44.00
C GLY A 266 7.81 35.88 42.69
N ASP A 267 7.60 34.56 42.77
CA ASP A 267 7.28 33.71 41.62
C ASP A 267 6.04 34.21 40.86
N ARG A 268 6.08 34.13 39.52
CA ARG A 268 4.98 34.59 38.66
C ARG A 268 4.72 33.64 37.51
N ASP A 269 3.42 33.37 37.29
CA ASP A 269 2.90 32.65 36.12
C ASP A 269 2.25 33.64 35.15
N ASP A 270 2.70 33.68 33.91
CA ASP A 270 2.16 34.57 32.88
C ASP A 270 2.06 33.89 31.52
N VAL A 271 1.06 34.30 30.72
CA VAL A 271 0.98 33.94 29.30
C VAL A 271 2.03 34.74 28.50
N SER A 272 2.85 34.02 27.74
CA SER A 272 3.93 34.56 26.90
C SER A 272 3.86 33.99 25.48
N LEU A 273 4.57 34.63 24.55
CA LEU A 273 4.69 34.14 23.16
C LEU A 273 5.88 33.20 23.06
N GLY A 274 5.65 31.95 22.67
CA GLY A 274 6.69 30.99 22.34
C GLY A 274 6.96 30.95 20.84
N PHE A 275 8.21 30.71 20.48
CA PHE A 275 8.62 30.54 19.09
C PHE A 275 9.70 29.46 18.97
N GLU A 276 9.35 28.35 18.35
CA GLU A 276 10.28 27.23 18.12
C GLU A 276 10.92 27.39 16.74
N TRP A 277 12.23 27.60 16.71
CA TRP A 277 12.97 27.91 15.48
C TRP A 277 13.17 26.67 14.62
N ILE A 278 13.66 25.60 15.25
CA ILE A 278 13.98 24.34 14.61
C ILE A 278 13.82 23.20 15.62
N GLY A 279 13.30 22.07 15.19
CA GLY A 279 13.17 20.88 16.00
C GLY A 279 12.69 19.67 15.22
N ALA A 280 12.50 18.58 15.94
CA ALA A 280 11.92 17.36 15.39
C ALA A 280 10.97 16.72 16.41
N ASN A 281 9.88 16.14 15.92
CA ASN A 281 8.94 15.34 16.70
C ASN A 281 8.82 13.92 16.12
N TRP A 282 9.32 12.92 16.83
CA TRP A 282 9.16 11.50 16.52
C TRP A 282 7.81 11.02 17.03
N TRP A 283 6.79 11.11 16.17
CA TRP A 283 5.40 10.89 16.56
C TRP A 283 5.13 9.47 17.09
N LYS A 284 5.83 8.45 16.58
CA LYS A 284 5.68 7.06 17.04
C LYS A 284 6.12 6.86 18.48
N THR A 285 7.23 7.49 18.88
CA THR A 285 7.70 7.45 20.28
C THR A 285 6.98 8.47 21.14
N GLY A 286 6.31 9.45 20.50
CA GLY A 286 5.72 10.58 21.17
C GLY A 286 6.75 11.51 21.81
N LEU A 287 7.97 11.58 21.27
CA LEU A 287 9.02 12.43 21.80
C LEU A 287 9.47 13.44 20.76
N GLY A 288 9.81 14.64 21.21
CA GLY A 288 10.38 15.66 20.34
C GLY A 288 11.24 16.64 21.10
N LEU A 289 12.05 17.38 20.34
CA LEU A 289 12.91 18.43 20.86
C LEU A 289 12.97 19.58 19.86
N SER A 290 12.94 20.80 20.37
CA SER A 290 13.15 22.00 19.58
C SER A 290 14.00 23.04 20.32
N PHE A 291 14.59 23.94 19.54
CA PHE A 291 15.21 25.15 20.02
C PHE A 291 14.20 26.29 19.99
N THR A 292 14.02 26.95 21.13
CA THR A 292 12.87 27.82 21.36
C THR A 292 13.28 29.14 21.96
N SER A 293 12.54 30.19 21.62
CA SER A 293 12.58 31.48 22.31
C SER A 293 11.22 31.82 22.88
N VAL A 294 11.20 32.48 24.03
CA VAL A 294 10.00 32.99 24.68
C VAL A 294 10.12 34.51 24.79
N TYR A 295 9.09 35.21 24.34
CA TYR A 295 8.99 36.66 24.35
C TYR A 295 7.88 37.11 25.32
N LYS A 296 8.23 38.03 26.22
CA LYS A 296 7.28 38.75 27.06
C LYS A 296 7.87 40.08 27.50
N ASP A 297 7.15 41.17 27.25
CA ASP A 297 7.56 42.49 27.73
C ASP A 297 7.25 42.65 29.22
N ARG A 298 8.27 42.99 30.01
CA ARG A 298 8.24 43.15 31.46
C ARG A 298 9.23 44.25 31.85
N ASP A 299 8.85 45.12 32.79
CA ASP A 299 9.65 46.29 33.16
C ASP A 299 11.03 45.93 33.74
N ASP A 300 11.17 44.76 34.37
CA ASP A 300 12.31 44.40 35.23
C ASP A 300 13.10 43.15 34.79
N ILE A 301 12.70 42.50 33.69
CA ILE A 301 13.27 41.23 33.23
C ILE A 301 13.49 41.31 31.73
N SER A 302 14.59 40.74 31.23
CA SER A 302 14.88 40.69 29.79
C SER A 302 13.71 40.09 29.00
N THR A 303 13.32 40.79 27.95
CA THR A 303 12.13 40.50 27.15
C THR A 303 12.16 39.13 26.47
N VAL A 304 13.36 38.68 26.06
CA VAL A 304 13.56 37.43 25.32
C VAL A 304 14.38 36.46 26.15
N GLY A 305 13.87 35.23 26.28
CA GLY A 305 14.62 34.08 26.76
C GLY A 305 14.79 33.05 25.65
N THR A 306 15.90 32.31 25.66
CA THR A 306 16.20 31.27 24.67
C THR A 306 16.58 29.96 25.36
N GLY A 307 16.14 28.83 24.80
CA GLY A 307 16.42 27.51 25.34
C GLY A 307 15.81 26.42 24.49
N PHE A 308 15.17 25.44 25.12
CA PHE A 308 14.67 24.25 24.44
C PHE A 308 13.26 23.88 24.89
N THR A 309 12.51 23.26 23.99
CA THR A 309 11.23 22.59 24.28
C THR A 309 11.41 21.09 24.11
N VAL A 310 10.86 20.32 25.04
CA VAL A 310 10.68 18.87 24.92
C VAL A 310 9.20 18.59 24.70
N HIS A 311 8.89 17.79 23.68
CA HIS A 311 7.54 17.34 23.37
C HIS A 311 7.32 15.93 23.92
N ILE A 312 6.15 15.72 24.53
CA ILE A 312 5.74 14.48 25.20
C ILE A 312 4.38 14.07 24.65
N LYS A 313 4.29 12.81 24.20
CA LYS A 313 3.16 12.22 23.48
C LYS A 313 2.73 13.02 22.24
N SER A 314 3.65 13.79 21.63
CA SER A 314 3.38 14.76 20.54
C SER A 314 2.35 15.86 20.86
N LYS A 315 1.87 15.95 22.11
CA LYS A 315 0.74 16.81 22.51
C LYS A 315 1.15 17.83 23.56
N TYR A 316 1.85 17.37 24.59
CA TYR A 316 2.29 18.22 25.69
C TYR A 316 3.70 18.71 25.38
N SER A 317 3.99 19.97 25.68
CA SER A 317 5.35 20.47 25.56
C SER A 317 5.74 21.26 26.79
N VAL A 318 6.92 20.96 27.29
CA VAL A 318 7.55 21.65 28.42
C VAL A 318 8.88 22.19 27.96
N GLY A 319 9.23 23.38 28.39
CA GLY A 319 10.50 23.94 28.02
C GLY A 319 11.12 24.76 29.12
N TRP A 320 12.37 25.10 28.86
CA TRP A 320 13.18 25.92 29.73
C TRP A 320 13.88 26.96 28.85
N VAL A 321 13.90 28.21 29.32
CA VAL A 321 14.65 29.28 28.67
C VAL A 321 15.52 30.03 29.67
N LYS A 322 16.65 30.54 29.18
CA LYS A 322 17.53 31.44 29.90
C LYS A 322 17.53 32.82 29.26
N ARG A 323 17.56 33.85 30.11
CA ARG A 323 17.60 35.26 29.72
C ARG A 323 18.99 35.87 29.96
N SER A 324 19.24 37.02 29.33
CA SER A 324 20.52 37.73 29.37
C SER A 324 20.85 38.35 30.73
N ASP A 325 19.81 38.69 31.50
CA ASP A 325 19.88 39.18 32.89
C ASP A 325 20.21 38.07 33.90
N GLY A 326 20.36 36.82 33.45
CA GLY A 326 20.70 35.68 34.27
C GLY A 326 19.48 34.88 34.77
N ASN A 327 18.27 35.39 34.58
CA ASN A 327 17.03 34.73 34.99
C ASN A 327 16.70 33.54 34.09
N ASP A 328 16.07 32.51 34.65
CA ASP A 328 15.57 31.37 33.93
C ASP A 328 14.08 31.13 34.21
N SER A 329 13.40 30.45 33.28
CA SER A 329 11.99 30.11 33.41
C SER A 329 11.70 28.75 32.83
N PHE A 330 10.66 28.13 33.39
CA PHE A 330 10.03 26.95 32.84
C PHE A 330 8.71 27.35 32.20
N PHE A 331 8.32 26.67 31.12
CA PHE A 331 7.05 26.96 30.49
C PHE A 331 6.34 25.69 30.02
N PHE A 332 5.01 25.78 29.99
CA PHE A 332 4.12 24.79 29.40
C PHE A 332 3.51 25.37 28.13
N ASN A 333 3.65 24.68 27.01
CA ASN A 333 3.10 25.10 25.73
C ASN A 333 1.63 24.65 25.61
N ILE A 334 0.75 25.58 25.26
CA ILE A 334 -0.63 25.31 24.84
C ILE A 334 -0.66 25.47 23.31
N ASP A 335 -0.64 24.34 22.60
CA ASP A 335 -0.66 24.34 21.15
C ASP A 335 -2.05 24.74 20.64
N LEU A 336 -2.18 26.00 20.22
CA LEU A 336 -3.42 26.54 19.68
C LEU A 336 -3.90 25.77 18.45
N GLY A 337 -2.98 25.14 17.70
CA GLY A 337 -3.32 24.38 16.50
C GLY A 337 -4.25 23.21 16.80
N GLU A 338 -4.09 22.55 17.94
CA GLU A 338 -4.95 21.41 18.33
C GLU A 338 -6.36 21.83 18.78
N TRP A 339 -6.53 23.07 19.26
CA TRP A 339 -7.83 23.58 19.70
C TRP A 339 -8.65 24.20 18.56
N PHE A 340 -8.00 24.76 17.55
CA PHE A 340 -8.68 25.44 16.44
C PHE A 340 -8.85 24.58 15.19
N PHE A 341 -8.07 23.51 15.00
CA PHE A 341 -8.12 22.69 13.78
C PHE A 341 -8.52 21.25 14.05
N ASP A 342 -9.63 20.82 13.44
CA ASP A 342 -10.12 19.44 13.51
C ASP A 342 -9.19 18.47 12.72
N ALA A 343 -9.14 17.20 13.13
CA ALA A 343 -8.34 16.15 12.49
C ALA A 343 -8.64 16.02 10.99
N LYS A 344 -9.88 16.32 10.59
CA LYS A 344 -10.31 16.32 9.18
C LYS A 344 -9.64 17.42 8.35
N GLU A 345 -9.32 18.56 8.94
CA GLU A 345 -8.60 19.65 8.26
C GLU A 345 -7.10 19.38 8.15
N LYS A 346 -6.54 18.67 9.14
CA LYS A 346 -5.16 18.15 9.07
C LYS A 346 -4.95 17.25 7.85
N TYR A 347 -5.92 16.36 7.57
CA TYR A 347 -5.90 15.48 6.40
C TYR A 347 -5.91 16.24 5.07
N LYS A 348 -6.82 17.21 4.91
CA LYS A 348 -6.92 18.03 3.68
C LYS A 348 -5.64 18.81 3.36
N LYS A 349 -4.89 19.23 4.39
CA LYS A 349 -3.61 19.93 4.20
C LYS A 349 -2.56 19.00 3.59
N TYR A 350 -2.45 17.76 4.07
CA TYR A 350 -1.52 16.78 3.51
C TYR A 350 -1.88 16.40 2.07
N GLN A 351 -3.16 16.17 1.76
CA GLN A 351 -3.63 15.87 0.39
C GLN A 351 -3.37 16.98 -0.65
N LYS A 352 -3.03 18.20 -0.23
CA LYS A 352 -2.70 19.28 -1.18
C LYS A 352 -1.24 19.23 -1.62
N TYR A 353 -0.39 18.55 -0.86
CA TYR A 353 1.06 18.47 -1.09
C TYR A 353 1.52 17.07 -1.50
N PHE A 354 0.61 16.09 -1.51
CA PHE A 354 0.74 14.72 -2.00
C PHE A 354 -0.45 14.43 -2.90
#